data_AF-A0A8X6Q1X0-F1
#
_entry.id   AF-A0A8X6Q1X0-F1
#
_cell.length_a   1.000
_cell.length_b   1.000
_cell.length_c   1.000
_cell.angle_alpha   90.00
_cell.angle_beta   90.00
_cell.angle_gamma   90.00
#
_symmetry.space_group_name_H-M   'P 1'
#
loop_
_entity.id
_entity.type
_entity.pdbx_description
1 polymer ?
#
loop_
_entity_poly.entity_id
_entity_poly.type
_entity_poly.pdbx_seq_one_letter_code
_entity_poly.pdbx_strand_id
1 'polypeptide(L)'
;MDKLEQIFNEIDIPIDGNLLAEMDYGENFRSVCMKAYNLDPVWYYTAPGLSWDSMLKLTNVKIELLMNYDIYLFVEKGIRGGISQCSNRYAMANNKFLTNFEPSKPQNFLLYLDANNLYGWAMSQPLPLNNFKWVDFLEVDHIDENGEKGYILEVDLEYPESLHDYHSDLPLAPESSVPLGCKEKRLLTTLYPKTNYVVHIRNLKQYLKLGLVLKKVHKILEFHQESWLQPYIKMNS
;
A
#
# COMPACT_ATOMS: atom_id res chain seq x y z
N MET A 1 47.33 3.04 -20.38
CA MET A 1 46.94 1.85 -19.61
C MET A 1 47.81 1.70 -18.36
N ASP A 2 49.11 1.95 -18.47
CA ASP A 2 50.10 1.66 -17.41
C ASP A 2 49.95 2.39 -16.07
N LYS A 3 49.38 3.61 -16.01
CA LYS A 3 49.22 4.33 -14.72
C LYS A 3 48.01 3.88 -13.89
N LEU A 4 46.98 3.29 -14.52
CA LEU A 4 45.81 2.77 -13.81
C LEU A 4 46.11 1.37 -13.24
N GLU A 5 46.77 0.50 -14.02
CA GLU A 5 47.22 -0.82 -13.54
C GLU A 5 48.20 -0.70 -12.37
N GLN A 6 49.06 0.33 -12.34
CA GLN A 6 50.00 0.53 -11.25
C GLN A 6 49.32 0.95 -9.93
N ILE A 7 48.23 1.73 -10.00
CA ILE A 7 47.43 2.10 -8.82
C ILE A 7 46.65 0.89 -8.28
N PHE A 8 46.17 0.01 -9.16
CA PHE A 8 45.49 -1.22 -8.77
C PHE A 8 46.42 -2.28 -8.16
N ASN A 9 47.69 -2.33 -8.57
CA ASN A 9 48.66 -3.28 -8.02
C ASN A 9 49.33 -2.84 -6.70
N GLU A 10 49.34 -1.54 -6.37
CA GLU A 10 49.86 -1.03 -5.09
C GLU A 10 48.84 -1.14 -3.94
N ILE A 11 47.58 -1.41 -4.27
CA ILE A 11 46.49 -1.52 -3.33
C ILE A 11 45.99 -2.96 -3.41
N ASP A 12 46.59 -3.83 -2.59
CA ASP A 12 46.21 -5.24 -2.43
C ASP A 12 44.86 -5.37 -1.68
N ILE A 13 43.83 -4.67 -2.19
CA ILE A 13 42.45 -4.90 -1.82
C ILE A 13 42.02 -6.09 -2.66
N PRO A 14 41.70 -7.25 -2.06
CA PRO A 14 41.11 -8.34 -2.80
C PRO A 14 39.81 -7.82 -3.40
N ILE A 15 39.82 -7.57 -4.70
CA ILE A 15 38.61 -7.28 -5.47
C ILE A 15 37.82 -8.59 -5.44
N ASP A 16 36.93 -8.68 -4.45
CA ASP A 16 35.98 -9.76 -4.34
C ASP A 16 35.14 -9.78 -5.64
N GLY A 17 34.85 -10.97 -6.18
CA GLY A 17 34.04 -11.10 -7.40
C GLY A 17 32.67 -10.42 -7.27
N ASN A 18 32.20 -10.24 -6.04
CA ASN A 18 31.00 -9.47 -5.70
C ASN A 18 31.13 -7.98 -6.07
N LEU A 19 32.29 -7.35 -5.87
CA LEU A 19 32.49 -5.92 -6.17
C LEU A 19 32.44 -5.64 -7.67
N LEU A 20 33.04 -6.52 -8.49
CA LEU A 20 32.97 -6.41 -9.95
C LEU A 20 31.54 -6.61 -10.45
N ALA A 21 30.81 -7.58 -9.89
CA ALA A 21 29.41 -7.79 -10.23
C ALA A 21 28.51 -6.59 -9.85
N GLU A 22 28.80 -5.92 -8.74
CA GLU A 22 28.10 -4.69 -8.34
C GLU A 22 28.40 -3.51 -9.28
N MET A 23 29.64 -3.38 -9.75
CA MET A 23 30.01 -2.36 -10.74
C MET A 23 29.29 -2.58 -12.07
N ASP A 24 29.27 -3.82 -12.57
CA ASP A 24 28.56 -4.17 -13.81
C ASP A 24 27.05 -3.94 -13.67
N TYR A 25 26.46 -4.32 -12.52
CA TYR A 25 25.05 -4.05 -12.22
C TYR A 25 24.77 -2.55 -12.18
N GLY A 26 25.64 -1.77 -11.52
CA GLY A 26 25.51 -0.33 -11.39
C GLY A 26 25.56 0.40 -12.73
N GLU A 27 26.53 0.07 -13.60
CA GLU A 27 26.64 0.65 -14.94
C GLU A 27 25.47 0.27 -15.83
N ASN A 28 25.00 -0.98 -15.76
CA ASN A 28 23.80 -1.39 -16.48
C ASN A 28 22.55 -0.66 -15.96
N PHE A 29 22.37 -0.56 -14.64
CA PHE A 29 21.27 0.17 -14.02
C PHE A 29 21.28 1.65 -14.44
N ARG A 30 22.46 2.28 -14.48
CA ARG A 30 22.67 3.63 -14.99
C ARG A 30 22.25 3.77 -16.45
N SER A 31 22.68 2.86 -17.32
CA SER A 31 22.29 2.82 -18.73
C SER A 31 20.78 2.72 -18.92
N VAL A 32 20.13 1.84 -18.15
CA VAL A 32 18.67 1.67 -18.18
C VAL A 32 17.95 2.93 -17.73
N CYS A 33 18.34 3.53 -16.60
CA CYS A 33 17.73 4.75 -16.08
C CYS A 33 17.90 5.95 -17.02
N MET A 34 19.08 6.09 -17.63
CA MET A 34 19.35 7.12 -18.62
C MET A 34 18.48 6.95 -19.87
N LYS A 35 18.28 5.71 -20.34
CA LYS A 35 17.40 5.43 -21.50
C LYS A 35 15.92 5.64 -21.17
N ALA A 36 15.47 5.18 -20.00
CA ALA A 36 14.05 5.21 -19.62
C ALA A 36 13.59 6.60 -19.15
N TYR A 37 14.39 7.28 -18.33
CA TYR A 37 14.00 8.51 -17.64
C TYR A 37 14.84 9.72 -18.03
N ASN A 38 15.97 9.51 -18.70
CA ASN A 38 17.00 10.54 -18.91
C ASN A 38 17.39 11.19 -17.56
N LEU A 39 17.52 10.36 -16.53
CA LEU A 39 17.95 10.71 -15.18
C LEU A 39 19.07 9.75 -14.80
N ASP A 40 20.15 10.31 -14.28
CA ASP A 40 21.32 9.53 -13.91
C ASP A 40 21.20 9.12 -12.43
N PRO A 41 21.08 7.81 -12.11
CA PRO A 41 20.83 7.32 -10.76
C PRO A 41 21.93 7.69 -9.76
N VAL A 42 23.15 7.99 -10.21
CA VAL A 42 24.27 8.37 -9.33
C VAL A 42 24.07 9.73 -8.64
N TRP A 43 23.11 10.54 -9.11
CA TRP A 43 22.72 11.81 -8.47
C TRP A 43 21.73 11.64 -7.33
N TYR A 44 21.25 10.42 -7.07
CA TYR A 44 20.24 10.14 -6.07
C TYR A 44 20.83 9.32 -4.94
N TYR A 45 20.52 9.71 -3.70
CA TYR A 45 20.93 8.94 -2.52
C TYR A 45 20.26 7.57 -2.44
N THR A 46 19.04 7.43 -2.99
CA THR A 46 18.25 6.20 -2.90
C THR A 46 17.40 6.00 -4.16
N ALA A 47 17.06 4.75 -4.47
CA ALA A 47 16.17 4.41 -5.58
C ALA A 47 14.78 5.03 -5.47
N PRO A 48 14.13 5.15 -4.29
CA PRO A 48 12.87 5.89 -4.16
C PRO A 48 12.97 7.36 -4.58
N GLY A 49 14.09 8.03 -4.30
CA GLY A 49 14.31 9.41 -4.75
C GLY A 49 14.37 9.51 -6.28
N LEU A 50 15.09 8.59 -6.92
CA LEU A 50 15.12 8.48 -8.38
C LEU A 50 13.73 8.19 -8.96
N SER A 51 12.99 7.24 -8.37
CA SER A 51 11.64 6.88 -8.81
C SER A 51 10.68 8.05 -8.69
N TRP A 52 10.78 8.83 -7.61
CA TRP A 52 9.96 10.02 -7.37
C TRP A 52 10.19 11.09 -8.44
N ASP A 53 11.45 11.44 -8.72
CA ASP A 53 11.77 12.45 -9.74
C ASP A 53 11.48 11.94 -11.16
N SER A 54 11.67 10.65 -11.42
CA SER A 54 11.27 10.01 -12.68
C SER A 54 9.76 10.13 -12.90
N MET A 55 8.98 9.88 -11.86
CA MET A 55 7.52 10.02 -11.87
C MET A 55 7.10 11.47 -12.11
N LEU A 56 7.69 12.43 -11.40
CA LEU A 56 7.40 13.85 -11.57
C LEU A 56 7.74 14.34 -12.98
N LYS A 57 8.90 13.94 -13.52
CA LYS A 57 9.35 14.31 -14.87
C LYS A 57 8.45 13.74 -15.96
N LEU A 58 7.98 12.50 -15.78
CA LEU A 58 7.13 11.83 -16.75
C LEU A 58 5.70 12.39 -16.75
N THR A 59 5.14 12.61 -15.57
CA THR A 59 3.73 13.00 -15.41
C THR A 59 3.54 14.51 -15.46
N ASN A 60 4.58 15.30 -15.15
CA ASN A 60 4.53 16.75 -14.93
C ASN A 60 3.46 17.16 -13.91
N VAL A 61 3.10 16.25 -13.00
CA VAL A 61 2.07 16.48 -12.00
C VAL A 61 2.51 17.54 -10.99
N LYS A 62 1.56 18.37 -10.54
CA LYS A 62 1.75 19.34 -9.45
C LYS A 62 0.89 18.93 -8.27
N ILE A 63 1.52 18.26 -7.31
CA ILE A 63 0.88 17.79 -6.08
C ILE A 63 0.88 18.91 -5.06
N GLU A 64 -0.29 19.23 -4.50
CA GLU A 64 -0.40 20.22 -3.43
C GLU A 64 0.14 19.65 -2.11
N LEU A 65 0.96 20.43 -1.43
CA LEU A 65 1.48 20.07 -0.11
C LEU A 65 0.43 20.37 0.97
N LEU A 66 0.25 19.43 1.91
CA LEU A 66 -0.62 19.62 3.07
C LEU A 66 0.04 20.58 4.07
N MET A 67 -0.20 21.88 3.90
CA MET A 67 0.33 22.93 4.79
C MET A 67 -0.52 23.14 6.05
N ASN A 68 -1.78 22.71 6.03
CA ASN A 68 -2.67 22.81 7.19
C ASN A 68 -2.40 21.63 8.16
N TYR A 69 -2.05 21.96 9.39
CA TYR A 69 -1.71 20.99 10.44
C TYR A 69 -2.86 20.03 10.77
N ASP A 70 -4.10 20.53 10.84
CA ASP A 70 -5.26 19.71 11.16
C ASP A 70 -5.57 18.71 10.04
N ILE A 71 -5.44 19.12 8.78
CA ILE A 71 -5.60 18.22 7.63
C ILE A 71 -4.48 17.17 7.63
N TYR A 72 -3.23 17.58 7.88
CA TYR A 72 -2.10 16.66 7.96
C TYR A 72 -2.33 15.57 9.02
N LEU A 73 -2.65 15.96 10.26
CA LEU A 73 -2.93 15.01 11.34
C LEU A 73 -4.13 14.12 11.06
N PHE A 74 -5.15 14.66 10.41
CA PHE A 74 -6.33 13.89 10.02
C PHE A 74 -5.99 12.80 9.01
N VAL A 75 -5.22 13.14 7.97
CA VAL A 75 -4.75 12.16 6.97
C VAL A 75 -3.81 11.15 7.62
N GLU A 76 -2.89 11.58 8.50
CA GLU A 76 -1.96 10.71 9.22
C GLU A 76 -2.70 9.68 10.11
N LYS A 77 -3.74 10.10 10.83
CA LYS A 77 -4.65 9.20 11.57
C LYS A 77 -5.35 8.16 10.66
N GLY A 78 -5.49 8.51 9.38
CA GLY A 78 -6.00 7.70 8.29
C GLY A 78 -5.03 6.68 7.70
N ILE A 79 -3.74 6.71 8.04
CA ILE A 79 -2.72 5.83 7.45
C ILE A 79 -2.69 4.48 8.18
N ARG A 80 -2.63 3.39 7.40
CA ARG A 80 -2.50 2.01 7.87
C ARG A 80 -1.54 1.24 6.97
N GLY A 81 -0.87 0.25 7.55
CA GLY A 81 -0.05 -0.69 6.82
C GLY A 81 -0.85 -1.84 6.21
N GLY A 82 -0.14 -2.83 5.69
CA GLY A 82 -0.74 -4.08 5.22
C GLY A 82 -1.33 -4.89 6.36
N ILE A 83 -2.47 -5.54 6.09
CA ILE A 83 -3.08 -6.48 7.03
C ILE A 83 -2.26 -7.78 7.01
N SER A 84 -1.83 -8.23 8.18
CA SER A 84 -1.21 -9.54 8.38
C SER A 84 -1.98 -10.27 9.46
N GLN A 85 -2.73 -11.29 9.09
CA GLN A 85 -3.60 -12.06 9.97
C GLN A 85 -3.42 -13.56 9.74
N CYS A 86 -3.41 -14.32 10.84
CA CYS A 86 -3.41 -15.77 10.82
C CYS A 86 -4.66 -16.26 11.57
N SER A 87 -5.70 -16.63 10.82
CA SER A 87 -7.00 -17.02 11.37
C SER A 87 -7.04 -18.50 11.79
N ASN A 88 -6.27 -19.35 11.10
CA ASN A 88 -6.10 -20.77 11.44
C ASN A 88 -4.63 -21.09 11.69
N ARG A 89 -4.31 -21.60 12.89
CA ARG A 89 -2.92 -21.90 13.31
C ARG A 89 -2.29 -23.04 12.48
N TYR A 90 -3.10 -23.99 12.05
CA TYR A 90 -2.64 -25.16 11.32
C TYR A 90 -3.71 -25.64 10.33
N ALA A 91 -3.29 -25.86 9.10
CA ALA A 91 -4.10 -26.48 8.07
C ALA A 91 -3.24 -27.51 7.32
N MET A 92 -3.80 -28.68 7.05
CA MET A 92 -3.13 -29.75 6.31
C MET A 92 -4.03 -30.22 5.19
N ALA A 93 -3.47 -30.31 3.99
CA ALA A 93 -4.14 -30.90 2.85
C ALA A 93 -4.22 -32.43 3.01
N ASN A 94 -5.34 -33.01 2.58
CA ASN A 94 -5.60 -34.43 2.46
C ASN A 94 -6.06 -34.67 1.03
N ASN A 95 -5.14 -35.01 0.14
CA ASN A 95 -5.47 -35.34 -1.24
C ASN A 95 -4.57 -36.44 -1.77
N LYS A 96 -5.05 -37.11 -2.82
CA LYS A 96 -4.42 -38.28 -3.45
C LYS A 96 -3.00 -38.08 -3.97
N PHE A 97 -2.50 -36.85 -4.02
CA PHE A 97 -1.14 -36.54 -4.48
C PHE A 97 -0.13 -36.54 -3.33
N LEU A 98 -0.58 -36.67 -2.08
CA LEU A 98 0.27 -36.68 -0.88
C LEU A 98 0.54 -38.11 -0.40
N THR A 99 1.74 -38.34 0.15
CA THR A 99 2.18 -39.65 0.66
C THR A 99 1.41 -40.13 1.89
N ASN A 100 0.82 -39.21 2.64
CA ASN A 100 0.02 -39.44 3.84
C ASN A 100 -1.50 -39.33 3.60
N PHE A 101 -1.96 -39.55 2.36
CA PHE A 101 -3.38 -39.50 2.02
C PHE A 101 -4.19 -40.53 2.80
N GLU A 102 -5.25 -40.08 3.46
CA GLU A 102 -6.21 -40.93 4.16
C GLU A 102 -7.54 -40.98 3.38
N PRO A 103 -7.88 -42.12 2.73
CA PRO A 103 -9.13 -42.25 1.98
C PRO A 103 -10.41 -42.13 2.82
N SER A 104 -10.30 -42.29 4.13
CA SER A 104 -11.42 -42.17 5.08
C SER A 104 -11.81 -40.72 5.38
N LYS A 105 -10.90 -39.76 5.13
CA LYS A 105 -11.13 -38.33 5.37
C LYS A 105 -11.54 -37.63 4.08
N PRO A 106 -12.33 -36.53 4.17
CA PRO A 106 -12.70 -35.75 3.00
C PRO A 106 -11.45 -35.19 2.31
N GLN A 107 -11.51 -35.13 0.99
CA GLN A 107 -10.42 -34.59 0.18
C GLN A 107 -10.41 -33.07 0.27
N ASN A 108 -9.26 -32.46 0.54
CA ASN A 108 -9.08 -31.01 0.52
C ASN A 108 -7.72 -30.60 -0.05
N PHE A 109 -7.64 -29.33 -0.45
CA PHE A 109 -6.47 -28.73 -1.06
C PHE A 109 -6.18 -27.40 -0.37
N LEU A 110 -4.91 -27.02 -0.34
CA LEU A 110 -4.50 -25.69 0.07
C LEU A 110 -4.25 -24.86 -1.18
N LEU A 111 -4.78 -23.64 -1.20
CA LEU A 111 -4.61 -22.69 -2.28
C LEU A 111 -3.77 -21.52 -1.78
N TYR A 112 -2.70 -21.21 -2.49
CA TYR A 112 -1.92 -20.00 -2.28
C TYR A 112 -2.27 -18.99 -3.38
N LEU A 113 -2.66 -17.79 -2.99
CA LEU A 113 -2.96 -16.68 -3.89
C LEU A 113 -2.04 -15.51 -3.54
N ASP A 114 -1.42 -14.95 -4.57
CA ASP A 114 -0.57 -13.78 -4.47
C ASP A 114 -0.98 -12.76 -5.54
N ALA A 115 -1.17 -11.52 -5.13
CA ALA A 115 -1.59 -10.45 -6.03
C ALA A 115 -0.35 -9.80 -6.67
N ASN A 116 -0.16 -10.04 -7.96
CA ASN A 116 0.91 -9.41 -8.72
C ASN A 116 0.77 -7.88 -8.71
N ASN A 117 1.80 -7.19 -8.21
CA ASN A 117 1.89 -5.72 -8.17
C ASN A 117 0.67 -5.03 -7.52
N LEU A 118 0.25 -5.51 -6.34
CA LEU A 118 -0.90 -4.97 -5.59
C LEU A 118 -0.86 -3.45 -5.43
N TYR A 119 0.30 -2.90 -5.03
CA TYR A 119 0.45 -1.46 -4.86
C TYR A 119 0.45 -0.71 -6.18
N GLY A 120 1.04 -1.25 -7.26
CA GLY A 120 0.98 -0.61 -8.57
C GLY A 120 -0.46 -0.48 -9.09
N TRP A 121 -1.29 -1.51 -8.88
CA TRP A 121 -2.72 -1.43 -9.21
C TRP A 121 -3.43 -0.32 -8.41
N ALA A 122 -3.17 -0.23 -7.10
CA ALA A 122 -3.74 0.80 -6.23
C ALA A 122 -3.24 2.21 -6.58
N MET A 123 -1.96 2.36 -6.90
CA MET A 123 -1.32 3.60 -7.35
C MET A 123 -1.80 4.05 -8.74
N SER A 124 -2.42 3.14 -9.50
CA SER A 124 -3.02 3.46 -10.81
C SER A 124 -4.47 3.97 -10.73
N GLN A 125 -5.05 3.98 -9.52
CA GLN A 125 -6.38 4.51 -9.26
C GLN A 125 -6.33 6.04 -9.09
N PRO A 126 -7.48 6.73 -9.06
CA PRO A 126 -7.52 8.14 -8.68
C PRO A 126 -6.95 8.37 -7.27
N LEU A 127 -5.95 9.25 -7.17
CA LEU A 127 -5.26 9.60 -5.94
C LEU A 127 -5.46 11.10 -5.62
N PRO A 128 -5.45 11.49 -4.33
CA PRO A 128 -5.53 12.89 -3.94
C PRO A 128 -4.46 13.73 -4.62
N LEU A 129 -4.84 14.90 -5.13
CA LEU A 129 -3.95 15.79 -5.88
C LEU A 129 -3.87 17.19 -5.27
N ASN A 130 -5.02 17.86 -5.09
CA ASN A 130 -5.09 19.25 -4.63
C ASN A 130 -6.50 19.63 -4.13
N ASN A 131 -6.69 20.91 -3.79
CA ASN A 131 -7.95 21.52 -3.35
C ASN A 131 -8.53 20.88 -2.08
N PHE A 132 -7.67 20.59 -1.11
CA PHE A 132 -8.06 20.00 0.16
C PHE A 132 -8.90 20.98 0.99
N LYS A 133 -10.13 20.61 1.32
CA LYS A 133 -11.02 21.45 2.14
C LYS A 133 -11.98 20.63 2.98
N TRP A 134 -12.35 21.18 4.12
CA TRP A 134 -13.43 20.64 4.95
C TRP A 134 -14.79 20.97 4.34
N VAL A 135 -15.71 20.02 4.40
CA VAL A 135 -17.11 20.20 4.00
C VAL A 135 -18.05 19.69 5.09
N ASP A 136 -19.24 20.28 5.20
CA ASP A 136 -20.16 20.00 6.31
C ASP A 136 -21.05 18.77 6.06
N PHE A 137 -21.40 18.51 4.80
CA PHE A 137 -22.36 17.49 4.43
C PHE A 137 -21.95 16.75 3.17
N LEU A 138 -22.22 15.44 3.15
CA LEU A 138 -21.93 14.56 2.05
C LEU A 138 -22.90 13.38 2.04
N GLU A 139 -23.56 13.15 0.91
CA GLU A 139 -24.39 11.95 0.71
C GLU A 139 -23.53 10.81 0.17
N VAL A 140 -23.21 9.84 1.03
CA VAL A 140 -22.26 8.75 0.73
C VAL A 140 -22.70 7.90 -0.47
N ASP A 141 -24.00 7.63 -0.62
CA ASP A 141 -24.50 6.67 -1.62
C ASP A 141 -24.29 7.15 -3.07
N HIS A 142 -24.40 8.46 -3.30
CA HIS A 142 -24.37 9.07 -4.64
C HIS A 142 -22.96 9.43 -5.15
N ILE A 143 -21.91 9.12 -4.39
CA ILE A 143 -20.54 9.47 -4.78
C ILE A 143 -19.99 8.50 -5.81
N ASP A 144 -19.47 9.03 -6.91
CA ASP A 144 -18.58 8.29 -7.81
C ASP A 144 -17.16 8.25 -7.23
N GLU A 145 -16.72 7.06 -6.85
CA GLU A 145 -15.38 6.83 -6.29
C GLU A 145 -14.24 6.99 -7.32
N ASN A 146 -14.58 7.04 -8.61
CA ASN A 146 -13.65 7.27 -9.70
C ASN A 146 -13.80 8.66 -10.33
N GLY A 147 -14.69 9.50 -9.78
CA GLY A 147 -14.85 10.87 -10.22
C GLY A 147 -13.67 11.76 -9.85
N GLU A 148 -13.75 13.03 -10.26
CA GLU A 148 -12.72 14.05 -10.02
C GLU A 148 -12.60 14.45 -8.53
N LYS A 149 -13.61 14.11 -7.71
CA LYS A 149 -13.62 14.41 -6.28
C LYS A 149 -13.46 13.15 -5.45
N GLY A 150 -12.53 13.19 -4.50
CA GLY A 150 -12.34 12.19 -3.47
C GLY A 150 -12.69 12.70 -2.09
N TYR A 151 -12.91 11.78 -1.16
CA TYR A 151 -13.25 12.10 0.22
C TYR A 151 -12.56 11.18 1.23
N ILE A 152 -12.08 11.76 2.32
CA ILE A 152 -11.70 11.04 3.54
C ILE A 152 -12.62 11.50 4.66
N LEU A 153 -13.25 10.56 5.35
CA LEU A 153 -14.26 10.83 6.37
C LEU A 153 -13.79 10.31 7.73
N GLU A 154 -14.13 11.01 8.80
CA GLU A 154 -14.10 10.46 10.16
C GLU A 154 -15.51 10.03 10.57
N VAL A 155 -15.69 8.74 10.85
CA VAL A 155 -17.01 8.13 11.02
C VAL A 155 -17.08 7.23 12.24
N ASP A 156 -18.29 6.98 12.73
CA ASP A 156 -18.59 5.87 13.62
C ASP A 156 -19.26 4.75 12.83
N LEU A 157 -18.74 3.53 12.95
CA LEU A 157 -19.24 2.33 12.29
C LEU A 157 -19.66 1.31 13.35
N GLU A 158 -20.88 0.80 13.23
CA GLU A 158 -21.31 -0.38 13.96
C GLU A 158 -20.96 -1.64 13.16
N TYR A 159 -20.53 -2.66 13.89
CA TYR A 159 -20.26 -3.99 13.38
C TYR A 159 -21.36 -4.93 13.89
N PRO A 160 -22.33 -5.32 13.06
CA PRO A 160 -23.39 -6.21 13.49
C PRO A 160 -22.87 -7.59 13.90
N GLU A 161 -23.37 -8.11 15.03
CA GLU A 161 -22.99 -9.45 15.54
C GLU A 161 -23.28 -10.56 14.52
N SER A 162 -24.31 -10.40 13.69
CA SER A 162 -24.66 -11.34 12.62
C SER A 162 -23.57 -11.52 11.57
N LEU A 163 -22.59 -10.61 11.48
CA LEU A 163 -21.47 -10.69 10.54
C LEU A 163 -20.21 -11.31 11.16
N HIS A 164 -20.18 -11.55 12.48
CA HIS A 164 -18.96 -11.95 13.17
C HIS A 164 -18.40 -13.28 12.68
N ASP A 165 -19.26 -14.29 12.49
CA ASP A 165 -18.83 -15.59 11.97
C ASP A 165 -18.31 -15.48 10.54
N TYR A 166 -19.02 -14.72 9.68
CA TYR A 166 -18.69 -14.56 8.27
C TYR A 166 -17.40 -13.76 8.05
N HIS A 167 -17.14 -12.75 8.88
CA HIS A 167 -15.95 -11.90 8.78
C HIS A 167 -14.82 -12.30 9.74
N SER A 168 -14.95 -13.43 10.45
CA SER A 168 -13.97 -13.89 11.44
C SER A 168 -12.55 -14.01 10.86
N ASP A 169 -12.44 -14.48 9.62
CA ASP A 169 -11.16 -14.67 8.95
C ASP A 169 -10.51 -13.36 8.46
N LEU A 170 -11.32 -12.37 8.09
CA LEU A 170 -10.86 -11.08 7.58
C LEU A 170 -11.78 -9.92 8.02
N PRO A 171 -11.70 -9.49 9.29
CA PRO A 171 -12.48 -8.37 9.79
C PRO A 171 -12.19 -7.06 9.02
N LEU A 172 -13.25 -6.32 8.73
CA LEU A 172 -13.19 -5.03 8.06
C LEU A 172 -12.74 -3.89 8.99
N ALA A 173 -12.33 -2.77 8.40
CA ALA A 173 -11.93 -1.55 9.09
C ALA A 173 -10.84 -1.76 10.17
N PRO A 174 -9.64 -2.24 9.80
CA PRO A 174 -8.57 -2.48 10.77
C PRO A 174 -8.14 -1.18 11.46
N GLU A 175 -7.73 -1.28 12.72
CA GLU A 175 -7.37 -0.15 13.58
C GLU A 175 -5.96 -0.28 14.17
N SER A 176 -5.24 0.82 14.28
CA SER A 176 -3.92 0.83 14.93
C SER A 176 -4.10 1.08 16.43
N SER A 177 -3.88 0.05 17.23
CA SER A 177 -4.00 0.13 18.69
C SER A 177 -2.99 -0.78 19.39
N VAL A 178 -2.83 -0.62 20.70
CA VAL A 178 -1.91 -1.46 21.49
C VAL A 178 -2.71 -2.66 22.01
N PRO A 179 -2.51 -3.87 21.48
CA PRO A 179 -3.18 -5.05 22.01
C PRO A 179 -2.75 -5.35 23.45
N LEU A 180 -3.63 -6.03 24.19
CA LEU A 180 -3.39 -6.43 25.58
C LEU A 180 -2.05 -7.19 25.71
N GLY A 181 -1.20 -6.73 26.63
CA GLY A 181 0.12 -7.33 26.88
C GLY A 181 1.23 -6.93 25.90
N CYS A 182 0.95 -6.09 24.89
CA CYS A 182 1.97 -5.50 24.03
C CYS A 182 2.33 -4.08 24.48
N LYS A 183 3.54 -3.63 24.12
CA LYS A 183 3.99 -2.23 24.32
C LYS A 183 3.83 -1.39 23.05
N GLU A 184 3.92 -2.03 21.90
CA GLU A 184 3.88 -1.38 20.59
C GLU A 184 2.48 -1.43 19.97
N LYS A 185 2.16 -0.40 19.19
CA LYS A 185 0.96 -0.38 18.36
C LYS A 185 1.05 -1.45 17.28
N ARG A 186 -0.07 -2.13 17.05
CA ARG A 186 -0.23 -3.09 15.96
C ARG A 186 -1.50 -2.76 15.19
N LEU A 187 -1.54 -3.16 13.92
CA LEU A 187 -2.76 -3.11 13.15
C LEU A 187 -3.63 -4.31 13.55
N LEU A 188 -4.77 -4.03 14.19
CA LEU A 188 -5.70 -5.04 14.68
C LEU A 188 -6.91 -5.13 13.77
N THR A 189 -7.27 -6.36 13.41
CA THR A 189 -8.52 -6.70 12.73
C THR A 189 -9.53 -7.14 13.78
N THR A 190 -10.29 -6.19 14.34
CA THR A 190 -11.28 -6.46 15.38
C THR A 190 -12.70 -6.37 14.82
N LEU A 191 -13.60 -7.20 15.36
CA LEU A 191 -15.04 -7.14 15.06
C LEU A 191 -15.78 -6.11 15.93
N TYR A 192 -15.05 -5.27 16.68
CA TYR A 192 -15.67 -4.25 17.52
C TYR A 192 -16.21 -3.07 16.70
N PRO A 193 -17.19 -2.32 17.23
CA PRO A 193 -17.57 -1.02 16.67
C PRO A 193 -16.36 -0.09 16.53
N LYS A 194 -16.37 0.74 15.51
CA LYS A 194 -15.30 1.72 15.24
C LYS A 194 -15.83 3.12 15.57
N THR A 195 -15.05 3.89 16.32
CA THR A 195 -15.39 5.26 16.69
C THR A 195 -14.31 6.21 16.20
N ASN A 196 -14.72 7.38 15.70
CA ASN A 196 -13.83 8.39 15.10
C ASN A 196 -12.83 7.76 14.10
N TYR A 197 -13.32 6.83 13.28
CA TYR A 197 -12.53 6.07 12.32
C TYR A 197 -12.36 6.88 11.05
N VAL A 198 -11.11 7.25 10.74
CA VAL A 198 -10.78 7.96 9.49
C VAL A 198 -10.76 6.96 8.34
N VAL A 199 -11.45 7.19 7.22
CA VAL A 199 -11.56 6.23 6.13
C VAL A 199 -11.72 6.92 4.78
N HIS A 200 -11.09 6.38 3.75
CA HIS A 200 -11.30 6.82 2.37
C HIS A 200 -12.68 6.36 1.87
N ILE A 201 -13.37 7.17 1.07
CA ILE A 201 -14.74 6.90 0.62
C ILE A 201 -14.91 5.52 -0.04
N ARG A 202 -13.95 5.11 -0.86
CA ARG A 202 -13.91 3.78 -1.50
C ARG A 202 -14.00 2.63 -0.50
N ASN A 203 -13.24 2.72 0.59
CA ASN A 203 -13.24 1.70 1.64
C ASN A 203 -14.54 1.76 2.45
N LEU A 204 -15.04 2.97 2.75
CA LEU A 204 -16.31 3.14 3.45
C LEU A 204 -17.45 2.48 2.68
N LYS A 205 -17.58 2.76 1.37
CA LYS A 205 -18.59 2.12 0.51
C LYS A 205 -18.46 0.59 0.50
N GLN A 206 -17.24 0.07 0.43
CA GLN A 206 -17.01 -1.37 0.54
C GLN A 206 -17.50 -1.92 1.88
N TYR A 207 -17.22 -1.23 2.99
CA TYR A 207 -17.65 -1.66 4.32
C TYR A 207 -19.17 -1.67 4.46
N LEU A 208 -19.85 -0.64 3.98
CA LEU A 208 -21.32 -0.57 3.99
C LEU A 208 -21.94 -1.66 3.11
N LYS A 209 -21.37 -1.90 1.93
CA LYS A 209 -21.80 -3.00 1.05
C LYS A 209 -21.64 -4.38 1.69
N LEU A 210 -20.62 -4.56 2.53
CA LEU A 210 -20.37 -5.78 3.29
C LEU A 210 -21.14 -5.83 4.63
N GLY A 211 -22.00 -4.83 4.91
CA GLY A 211 -22.96 -4.87 6.01
C GLY A 211 -22.58 -4.10 7.27
N LEU A 212 -21.46 -3.37 7.28
CA LEU A 212 -21.21 -2.42 8.38
C LEU A 212 -22.24 -1.29 8.31
N VAL A 213 -22.62 -0.75 9.47
CA VAL A 213 -23.64 0.28 9.56
C VAL A 213 -22.99 1.62 9.91
N LEU A 214 -23.15 2.61 9.04
CA LEU A 214 -22.72 3.98 9.32
C LEU A 214 -23.63 4.61 10.38
N LYS A 215 -23.06 4.94 11.54
CA LYS A 215 -23.79 5.58 12.64
C LYS A 215 -23.72 7.10 12.59
N LYS A 216 -22.52 7.63 12.31
CA LYS A 216 -22.27 9.06 12.32
C LYS A 216 -21.10 9.43 11.42
N VAL A 217 -21.19 10.61 10.80
CA VAL A 217 -20.06 11.29 10.14
C VAL A 217 -19.71 12.51 10.98
N HIS A 218 -18.44 12.63 11.37
CA HIS A 218 -17.95 13.73 12.21
C HIS A 218 -17.22 14.80 11.40
N LYS A 219 -16.39 14.39 10.43
CA LYS A 219 -15.61 15.28 9.58
C LYS A 219 -15.48 14.71 8.18
N ILE A 220 -15.43 15.60 7.19
CA ILE A 220 -15.30 15.24 5.78
C ILE A 220 -14.25 16.13 5.14
N LEU A 221 -13.18 15.52 4.64
CA LEU A 221 -12.16 16.17 3.83
C LEU A 221 -12.45 15.87 2.36
N GLU A 222 -12.86 16.88 1.59
CA GLU A 222 -12.97 16.83 0.13
C GLU A 222 -11.63 17.22 -0.50
N PHE A 223 -11.27 16.56 -1.59
CA PHE A 223 -10.14 16.92 -2.43
C PHE A 223 -10.41 16.58 -3.89
N HIS A 224 -9.66 17.21 -4.78
CA HIS A 224 -9.60 16.80 -6.17
C HIS A 224 -8.62 15.62 -6.31
N GLN A 225 -8.99 14.62 -7.11
CA GLN A 225 -8.22 13.41 -7.35
C GLN A 225 -8.13 13.09 -8.84
N GLU A 226 -7.02 12.50 -9.24
CA GLU A 226 -6.79 12.02 -10.60
C GLU A 226 -5.92 10.77 -10.58
N SER A 227 -5.95 9.98 -11.65
CA SER A 227 -5.02 8.85 -11.83
C SER A 227 -3.64 9.33 -12.30
N TRP A 228 -3.10 10.38 -11.67
CA TRP A 228 -1.88 11.08 -12.12
C TRP A 228 -0.64 10.18 -12.08
N LEU A 229 -0.62 9.16 -11.23
CA LEU A 229 0.49 8.22 -11.08
C LEU A 229 0.42 7.03 -12.05
N GLN A 230 -0.76 6.78 -12.65
CA GLN A 230 -1.00 5.64 -13.53
C GLN A 230 -0.03 5.57 -14.74
N PRO A 231 0.30 6.67 -15.45
CA PRO A 231 1.22 6.60 -16.59
C PRO A 231 2.62 6.08 -16.19
N TYR A 232 3.12 6.50 -15.02
CA TYR A 232 4.41 6.05 -14.50
C TYR A 232 4.38 4.55 -14.11
N ILE A 233 3.29 4.09 -13.48
CA ILE A 233 3.12 2.67 -13.14
C ILE A 233 3.05 1.81 -14.39
N LYS A 234 2.25 2.20 -15.39
CA LYS A 234 2.09 1.45 -16.64
C LYS A 234 3.39 1.29 -17.43
N MET A 235 4.26 2.29 -17.37
CA MET A 235 5.58 2.21 -18.02
C MET A 235 6.53 1.23 -17.31
N ASN A 236 6.33 1.01 -16.01
CA ASN A 236 7.22 0.21 -15.15
C ASN A 236 6.66 -1.17 -14.76
N SER A 237 5.48 -1.53 -15.26
CA SER A 237 4.80 -2.80 -14.95
C SER A 237 4.87 -3.79 -16.11
#